data_AF-X6F6E2-F1
#
_entry.id   AF-X6F6E2-F1
#
_cell.length_a   1.000
_cell.length_b   1.000
_cell.length_c   1.000
_cell.angle_alpha   90.00
_cell.angle_beta   90.00
_cell.angle_gamma   90.00
#
_symmetry.space_group_name_H-M   'P 1'
#
loop_
_entity.id
_entity.type
_entity.pdbx_description
1 polymer ?
#
loop_
_entity_poly.entity_id
_entity_poly.type
_entity_poly.pdbx_seq_one_letter_code
_entity_poly.pdbx_strand_id
1 'polypeptide(L)' 'MNLQTTTAISSVAEARAAMNGEWKNKNLHSYRQALRLLEEAQAGTCRQSVAFAAFVKAARDQDMVGQISRVRRSSA' A
#
# COMPACT_ATOMS: atom_id res chain seq x y z
N MET A 1 19.89 -16.33 -0.56
CA MET A 1 18.43 -16.56 -0.63
C MET A 1 17.77 -15.19 -0.75
N ASN A 2 17.59 -14.69 -1.98
CA ASN A 2 16.95 -13.38 -2.20
C ASN A 2 15.44 -13.59 -2.27
N LEU A 3 14.80 -13.58 -1.10
CA LEU A 3 13.35 -13.57 -0.97
C LEU A 3 12.85 -12.26 -1.59
N GLN A 4 12.35 -12.31 -2.82
CA GLN A 4 11.46 -11.29 -3.34
C GLN A 4 10.22 -11.29 -2.45
N THR A 5 10.25 -10.50 -1.38
CA THR A 5 9.18 -10.31 -0.39
C THR A 5 7.99 -9.67 -1.08
N THR A 6 7.28 -10.47 -1.88
CA THR A 6 6.06 -10.08 -2.56
C THR A 6 4.96 -10.15 -1.52
N THR A 7 4.77 -9.06 -0.78
CA THR A 7 3.68 -8.95 0.20
C THR A 7 2.36 -8.89 -0.57
N ALA A 8 1.65 -10.01 -0.60
CA ALA A 8 0.30 -10.10 -1.14
C ALA A 8 -0.68 -9.44 -0.15
N ILE A 9 -0.75 -8.12 -0.20
CA ILE A 9 -1.61 -7.32 0.68
C ILE A 9 -3.08 -7.66 0.39
N SER A 10 -3.73 -8.36 1.31
CA SER A 10 -5.15 -8.73 1.19
C SER A 10 -6.04 -7.86 2.08
N SER A 11 -5.46 -7.02 2.93
CA SER A 11 -6.17 -6.15 3.87
C SER A 11 -5.48 -4.80 4.06
N VAL A 12 -6.26 -3.79 4.46
CA VAL A 12 -5.76 -2.44 4.78
C VAL A 12 -4.70 -2.47 5.90
N ALA A 13 -4.89 -3.33 6.91
CA ALA A 13 -3.92 -3.51 8.00
C ALA A 13 -2.55 -4.00 7.48
N GLU A 14 -2.54 -4.94 6.53
CA GLU A 14 -1.30 -5.39 5.88
C GLU A 14 -0.68 -4.27 5.03
N ALA A 15 -1.50 -3.50 4.30
CA ALA A 15 -1.02 -2.37 3.51
C ALA A 15 -0.33 -1.32 4.40
N ARG A 16 -0.91 -1.05 5.56
CA ARG A 16 -0.38 -0.14 6.59
C ARG A 16 0.91 -0.68 7.20
N ALA A 17 0.98 -1.97 7.50
CA ALA A 17 2.20 -2.62 7.96
C ALA A 17 3.31 -2.53 6.89
N ALA A 18 2.97 -2.77 5.62
CA ALA A 18 3.90 -2.61 4.50
C ALA A 18 4.36 -1.16 4.34
N MET A 19 3.48 -0.18 4.55
CA MET A 19 3.86 1.25 4.61
C MET A 19 4.86 1.56 5.71
N ASN A 20 4.74 0.92 6.87
CA ASN A 20 5.65 1.13 7.99
C ASN A 20 7.03 0.45 7.78
N GLY A 21 7.11 -0.49 6.82
CA GLY A 21 8.34 -1.17 6.45
C GLY A 21 9.34 -0.29 5.68
N GLU A 22 10.10 -0.92 4.80
CA GLU A 22 11.17 -0.26 4.03
C GLU A 22 10.59 0.41 2.78
N TRP A 23 10.53 1.74 2.80
CA TRP A 23 10.15 2.59 1.67
C TRP A 23 11.32 3.49 1.31
N LYS A 24 11.62 3.59 0.00
CA LYS A 24 12.75 4.37 -0.51
C LYS A 24 12.70 5.83 -0.07
N ASN A 25 11.51 6.45 -0.10
CA ASN A 25 11.31 7.86 0.24
C ASN A 25 10.00 8.07 1.02
N LYS A 26 10.10 8.09 2.35
CA LYS A 26 8.96 8.34 3.26
C LYS A 26 8.52 9.81 3.30
N ASN A 27 9.30 10.72 2.70
CA ASN A 27 8.99 12.15 2.65
C ASN A 27 8.10 12.56 1.47
N LEU A 28 7.78 11.64 0.55
CA LEU A 28 6.92 11.96 -0.57
C LEU A 28 5.49 12.26 -0.10
N HIS A 29 4.88 13.28 -0.72
CA HIS A 29 3.49 13.63 -0.47
C HIS A 29 2.56 12.44 -0.74
N SER A 30 2.83 11.69 -1.82
CA SER A 30 2.13 10.45 -2.18
C SER A 30 2.16 9.39 -1.06
N TYR A 31 3.29 9.25 -0.36
CA TYR A 31 3.43 8.31 0.75
C TYR A 31 2.59 8.74 1.97
N ARG A 32 2.71 10.01 2.38
CA ARG A 32 1.94 10.56 3.51
C ARG A 32 0.43 10.49 3.26
N GLN A 33 0.01 10.78 2.03
CA GLN A 33 -1.39 10.71 1.62
C GLN A 33 -1.93 9.27 1.73
N ALA A 34 -1.15 8.29 1.23
CA ALA A 34 -1.55 6.89 1.29
C ALA A 34 -1.57 6.35 2.72
N LEU A 35 -0.63 6.76 3.57
CA LEU A 35 -0.60 6.37 4.99
C LEU A 35 -1.85 6.88 5.72
N ARG A 36 -2.22 8.15 5.50
CA ARG A 36 -3.44 8.74 6.07
C ARG A 36 -4.70 8.00 5.62
N LEU A 37 -4.83 7.73 4.31
CA LEU A 37 -5.99 7.02 3.78
C LEU A 37 -6.08 5.58 4.30
N LEU A 38 -4.96 4.91 4.52
CA LEU A 38 -4.92 3.58 5.13
C LEU A 38 -5.36 3.61 6.59
N GLU A 39 -4.97 4.63 7.36
CA GLU A 39 -5.44 4.82 8.74
C GLU A 39 -6.95 5.09 8.80
N GLU A 40 -7.48 5.95 7.93
CA GLU A 40 -8.91 6.20 7.82
C GLU A 40 -9.69 4.95 7.36
N ALA A 41 -9.14 4.17 6.44
CA ALA A 41 -9.75 2.92 6.01
C ALA A 41 -9.69 1.84 7.10
N GLN A 42 -8.64 1.83 7.93
CA GLN A 42 -8.52 0.92 9.07
C GLN A 42 -9.47 1.31 10.20
N ALA A 43 -9.71 2.61 10.40
CA ALA A 43 -10.73 3.13 11.31
C ALA A 43 -12.17 2.93 10.80
N GLY A 44 -12.36 2.36 9.61
CA GLY A 44 -13.68 2.11 9.02
C GLY A 44 -14.37 3.37 8.46
N THR A 45 -13.66 4.49 8.38
CA THR A 45 -14.19 5.78 7.92
C THR A 45 -14.00 6.00 6.42
N CYS A 46 -13.11 5.24 5.76
CA CYS A 46 -12.81 5.37 4.34
C CYS A 46 -12.96 4.04 3.57
N ARG A 47 -13.32 4.10 2.28
CA ARG A 47 -13.38 2.92 1.39
C ARG A 47 -11.97 2.37 1.17
N GLN A 48 -11.80 1.09 1.43
CA GLN A 48 -10.53 0.37 1.23
C GLN A 48 -9.95 0.58 -0.19
N SER A 49 -10.81 0.61 -1.22
CA SER A 49 -10.42 0.89 -2.60
C SER A 49 -9.65 2.20 -2.79
N VAL A 50 -10.03 3.27 -2.09
CA VAL A 50 -9.37 4.59 -2.19
C VAL A 50 -7.99 4.53 -1.53
N ALA A 51 -7.89 3.88 -0.38
CA ALA A 51 -6.63 3.69 0.31
C ALA A 51 -5.64 2.83 -0.51
N PHE A 52 -6.13 1.75 -1.13
CA PHE A 52 -5.33 0.94 -2.06
C PHE A 52 -4.89 1.71 -3.30
N ALA A 53 -5.75 2.55 -3.88
CA ALA A 53 -5.38 3.38 -5.03
C ALA A 53 -4.25 4.36 -4.70
N ALA A 54 -4.32 5.02 -3.54
CA ALA A 54 -3.27 5.90 -3.06
C ALA A 54 -1.96 5.14 -2.77
N PHE A 55 -2.06 3.96 -2.17
CA PHE A 55 -0.92 3.09 -1.90
C PHE A 55 -0.21 2.64 -3.18
N VAL A 56 -0.95 2.19 -4.19
CA VAL A 56 -0.40 1.82 -5.50
C VAL A 56 0.22 3.04 -6.19
N LYS A 57 -0.41 4.22 -6.08
CA LYS A 57 0.17 5.47 -6.61
C LYS A 57 1.52 5.78 -5.95
N ALA A 58 1.61 5.71 -4.63
CA ALA A 58 2.85 5.92 -3.89
C ALA A 58 3.93 4.89 -4.27
N ALA A 59 3.53 3.63 -4.45
CA ALA A 59 4.44 2.58 -4.91
C ALA A 59 4.94 2.83 -6.33
N ARG A 60 4.11 3.32 -7.25
CA ARG A 60 4.52 3.70 -8.62
C ARG A 60 5.49 4.88 -8.61
N ASP A 61 5.21 5.89 -7.79
CA ASP A 61 6.02 7.10 -7.65
C ASP A 61 7.45 6.80 -7.19
N GLN A 62 7.63 5.71 -6.43
CA GLN A 62 8.93 5.26 -5.90
C GLN A 62 9.52 4.06 -6.65
N ASP A 63 8.91 3.66 -7.77
CA ASP A 63 9.27 2.47 -8.54
C ASP A 63 9.37 1.21 -7.64
N MET A 64 8.36 1.04 -6.79
CA MET A 64 8.17 -0.08 -5.85
C MET A 64 6.97 -0.96 -6.22
N VAL A 65 6.31 -0.69 -7.37
CA VAL A 65 5.10 -1.42 -7.78
C VAL A 65 5.35 -2.91 -8.01
N GLY A 66 6.57 -3.30 -8.40
CA GLY A 66 6.96 -4.70 -8.61
C GLY A 66 7.06 -5.54 -7.33
N GLN A 67 7.19 -4.90 -6.17
CA GLN A 67 7.26 -5.59 -4.88
C GLN A 67 5.86 -5.91 -4.31
N ILE A 68 4.81 -5.27 -4.85
CA ILE A 68 3.44 -5.32 -4.32
C ILE A 68 2.50 -5.97 -5.34
N SER A 69 2.99 -7.02 -5.99
CA SER A 69 2.43 -7.58 -7.21
C SER A 69 1.17 -8.44 -7.04
N ARG A 70 0.43 -8.34 -5.93
CA ARG A 70 -0.78 -9.16 -5.78
C ARG A 70 -1.86 -8.59 -4.87
N VAL A 71 -2.37 -7.39 -5.19
CA VAL A 71 -3.79 -7.12 -4.92
C VAL A 71 -4.57 -8.07 -5.82
N ARG A 72 -5.11 -9.16 -5.25
CA ARG A 72 -6.07 -9.99 -5.99
C ARG A 72 -7.24 -9.07 -6.32
N ARG A 73 -7.38 -8.73 -7.61
CA ARG A 73 -8.68 -8.38 -8.17
C ARG A 73 -9.56 -9.60 -7.94
N SER A 74 -10.27 -9.63 -6.82
CA SER A 74 -11.42 -10.49 -6.65
C SER A 74 -12.44 -9.98 -7.65
N SER A 75 -12.43 -10.58 -8.84
CA SER A 75 -13.49 -10.42 -9.82
C SER A 75 -14.80 -10.78 -9.14
N ALA A 76 -15.68 -9.79 -9.04
CA ALA A 76 -17.12 -10.02 -8.93
C ALA A 76 -17.66 -10.15 -10.36
#